data_AF-A0A528G739-F1
#
_entry.id   AF-A0A528G739-F1
#
_cell.length_a   1.000
_cell.length_b   1.000
_cell.length_c   1.000
_cell.angle_alpha   90.00
_cell.angle_beta   90.00
_cell.angle_gamma   90.00
#
_symmetry.space_group_name_H-M   'P 1'
#
loop_
_entity.id
_entity.type
_entity.pdbx_description
1 polymer ?
#
loop_
_entity_poly.entity_id
_entity_poly.type
_entity_poly.pdbx_seq_one_letter_code
_entity_poly.pdbx_strand_id
1 'polypeptide(L)'
;MELFARIARRNDKRTESEIQADVRQFILSAPFDLEESDVTIVSLESQLGDRRRIDVEVGSTVIEVKRDLRKGKIKSEAVEQLAGYVELRMAQT
;
A
#
# COMPACT_ATOMS: atom_id res chain seq x y z
N MET A 1 1.90 -6.92 18.74
CA MET A 1 0.43 -7.01 18.91
C MET A 1 -0.25 -5.64 18.97
N GLU A 2 0.30 -4.63 19.63
CA GLU A 2 -0.32 -3.29 19.70
C GLU A 2 -0.51 -2.63 18.33
N LEU A 3 0.45 -2.76 17.42
CA LEU A 3 0.36 -2.22 16.05
C LEU A 3 -0.80 -2.83 15.25
N PHE A 4 -0.96 -4.16 15.34
CA PHE A 4 -2.09 -4.85 14.71
C PHE A 4 -3.43 -4.34 15.25
N ALA A 5 -3.56 -4.23 16.58
CA ALA A 5 -4.76 -3.67 17.19
C ALA A 5 -5.02 -2.21 16.77
N ARG A 6 -3.95 -1.42 16.60
CA ARG A 6 -4.01 -0.05 16.07
C ARG A 6 -4.53 -0.01 14.64
N ILE A 7 -4.07 -0.90 13.75
CA ILE A 7 -4.52 -1.00 12.35
C ILE A 7 -5.98 -1.47 12.26
N ALA A 8 -6.33 -2.52 13.01
CA ALA A 8 -7.67 -3.11 12.98
C ALA A 8 -8.76 -2.16 13.53
N ARG A 9 -8.39 -1.21 14.40
CA ARG A 9 -9.33 -0.24 14.96
C ARG A 9 -9.56 0.92 14.00
N ARG A 10 -10.82 1.09 13.57
CA ARG A 10 -11.25 2.28 12.82
C ARG A 10 -10.98 3.56 13.62
N ASN A 11 -10.33 4.53 12.99
CA ASN A 11 -10.11 5.88 13.51
C ASN A 11 -10.26 6.91 12.39
N ASP A 12 -11.35 7.69 12.41
CA ASP A 12 -11.64 8.65 11.35
C ASP A 12 -10.69 9.87 11.33
N LYS A 13 -9.89 10.06 12.39
CA LYS A 13 -8.81 11.07 12.43
C LYS A 13 -7.52 10.58 11.78
N ARG A 14 -7.37 9.27 11.54
CA ARG A 14 -6.16 8.72 10.92
C ARG A 14 -6.16 9.03 9.43
N THR A 15 -5.04 9.54 8.95
CA THR A 15 -4.78 9.80 7.53
C THR A 15 -4.44 8.51 6.78
N GLU A 16 -4.54 8.55 5.46
CA GLU A 16 -4.12 7.41 4.61
C GLU A 16 -2.63 7.12 4.77
N SER A 17 -1.79 8.17 4.83
CA SER A 17 -0.34 8.04 5.04
C SER A 17 0.03 7.44 6.40
N GLU A 18 -0.71 7.73 7.47
CA GLU A 18 -0.50 7.06 8.76
C GLU A 18 -0.88 5.57 8.69
N ILE A 19 -1.94 5.22 7.95
CA ILE A 19 -2.31 3.80 7.73
C ILE A 19 -1.22 3.09 6.92
N GLN A 20 -0.71 3.74 5.87
CA GLN A 20 0.42 3.24 5.08
C GLN A 20 1.64 2.97 5.96
N ALA A 21 2.03 3.94 6.80
CA ALA A 21 3.16 3.80 7.71
C ALA A 21 2.94 2.64 8.72
N ASP A 22 1.73 2.51 9.26
CA ASP A 22 1.38 1.40 10.16
C ASP A 22 1.50 0.04 9.47
N VAL A 23 0.98 -0.09 8.24
CA VAL A 23 1.05 -1.33 7.45
C VAL A 23 2.50 -1.68 7.13
N ARG A 24 3.31 -0.71 6.70
CA ARG A 24 4.75 -0.90 6.46
C ARG A 24 5.46 -1.39 7.72
N GLN A 25 5.25 -0.72 8.86
CA GLN A 25 5.86 -1.10 10.12
C GLN A 25 5.40 -2.50 10.56
N PHE A 26 4.15 -2.86 10.29
CA PHE A 26 3.61 -4.17 10.66
C PHE A 26 4.32 -5.28 9.89
N ILE A 27 4.52 -5.10 8.58
CA ILE A 27 5.23 -6.07 7.73
C ILE A 27 6.69 -6.22 8.18
N LEU A 28 7.40 -5.12 8.44
CA LEU A 28 8.78 -5.14 8.94
C LEU A 28 8.91 -5.78 10.33
N SER A 29 7.86 -5.70 11.16
CA SER A 29 7.86 -6.29 12.51
C SER A 29 7.44 -7.76 12.55
N ALA A 30 6.89 -8.29 11.46
CA ALA A 30 6.45 -9.66 11.36
C ALA A 30 7.66 -10.60 11.12
N PRO A 31 7.58 -11.88 11.52
CA PRO A 31 8.68 -12.83 11.38
C PRO A 31 8.83 -13.33 9.93
N PHE A 32 8.95 -12.39 8.98
CA PHE A 32 9.19 -12.64 7.56
C PHE A 32 10.66 -12.50 7.17
N ASP A 33 11.53 -12.17 8.13
CA ASP A 33 12.97 -11.95 7.91
C ASP A 33 13.25 -10.89 6.84
N LEU A 34 12.46 -9.81 6.87
CA LEU A 34 12.54 -8.69 5.95
C LEU A 34 13.36 -7.55 6.54
N GLU A 35 14.25 -6.97 5.75
CA GLU A 35 14.95 -5.73 6.04
C GLU A 35 14.15 -4.52 5.54
N GLU A 36 14.56 -3.32 5.98
CA GLU A 36 13.90 -2.09 5.57
C GLU A 36 13.96 -1.85 4.04
N SER A 37 15.04 -2.33 3.40
CA SER A 37 15.23 -2.32 1.95
C SER A 37 14.28 -3.22 1.19
N ASP A 38 13.69 -4.23 1.84
CA ASP A 38 12.75 -5.14 1.19
C ASP A 38 11.35 -4.55 1.09
N VAL A 39 11.08 -3.46 1.82
CA VAL A 39 9.76 -2.81 1.88
C VAL A 39 9.84 -1.38 1.33
N THR A 40 9.40 -1.23 0.09
CA THR A 40 9.52 0.02 -0.66
C THR A 40 8.18 0.75 -0.73
N ILE A 41 8.22 2.08 -0.62
CA ILE A 41 7.10 2.95 -1.02
C ILE A 41 7.33 3.31 -2.48
N VAL A 42 6.41 2.89 -3.35
CA VAL A 42 6.65 3.00 -4.79
C VAL A 42 6.01 4.26 -5.33
N SER A 43 6.83 5.11 -5.93
CA SER A 43 6.37 6.22 -6.77
C SER A 43 6.53 5.81 -8.23
N LEU A 44 5.45 5.46 -8.93
CA LEU A 44 5.54 5.36 -10.39
C LEU A 44 5.57 6.75 -10.98
N GLU A 45 6.63 7.04 -11.73
CA GLU A 45 6.60 8.10 -12.71
C GLU A 45 5.93 7.53 -13.96
N SER A 46 4.64 7.82 -14.19
CA SER A 46 4.08 7.50 -15.50
C SER A 46 4.67 8.47 -16.53
N GLN A 47 5.01 7.95 -17.71
CA GLN A 47 5.36 8.77 -18.89
C GLN A 47 4.20 9.70 -19.32
N LEU A 48 3.01 9.53 -18.74
CA LEU A 48 1.78 10.28 -19.01
C LEU A 48 1.44 11.31 -17.91
N GLY A 49 2.35 11.57 -16.97
CA GLY A 49 2.22 12.65 -15.98
C GLY A 49 1.36 12.35 -14.76
N ASP A 50 0.53 11.30 -14.78
CA ASP A 50 -0.16 10.80 -13.59
C ASP A 50 0.79 9.95 -12.75
N ARG A 51 1.33 10.54 -11.70
CA ARG A 51 2.14 9.83 -10.68
C ARG A 51 1.25 8.86 -9.92
N ARG A 52 1.11 7.62 -10.42
CA ARG A 52 0.43 6.54 -9.69
C ARG A 52 1.40 5.95 -8.67
N ARG A 53 1.16 6.25 -7.40
CA ARG A 53 1.95 5.75 -6.27
C ARG A 53 1.26 4.50 -5.76
N ILE A 54 2.03 3.46 -5.43
CA ILE A 54 1.52 2.34 -4.63
C ILE A 54 2.06 2.49 -3.22
N ASP A 55 1.20 2.24 -2.25
CA ASP A 55 1.51 2.54 -0.86
C ASP A 55 2.62 1.67 -0.30
N VAL A 56 2.63 0.37 -0.60
CA VAL A 56 3.66 -0.59 -0.14
C VAL A 56 3.93 -1.67 -1.19
N GLU A 57 5.20 -1.95 -1.47
CA GLU A 57 5.67 -3.13 -2.20
C GLU A 57 6.69 -3.92 -1.37
N VAL A 58 6.55 -5.25 -1.38
CA VAL A 58 7.44 -6.20 -0.69
C VAL A 58 7.59 -7.45 -1.54
N GLY A 59 8.78 -7.68 -2.08
CA GLY A 59 9.01 -8.77 -3.04
C GLY A 59 8.03 -8.69 -4.21
N SER A 60 7.25 -9.75 -4.45
CA SER A 60 6.18 -9.78 -5.47
C SER A 60 4.81 -9.34 -4.96
N THR A 61 4.72 -8.83 -3.74
CA THR A 61 3.47 -8.39 -3.11
C THR A 61 3.34 -6.89 -3.15
N VAL A 62 2.15 -6.41 -3.51
CA VAL A 62 1.80 -4.98 -3.57
C VAL A 62 0.55 -4.74 -2.76
N ILE A 63 0.51 -3.63 -2.02
CA ILE A 63 -0.59 -3.28 -1.13
C ILE A 63 -0.96 -1.83 -1.37
N GLU A 64 -2.23 -1.61 -1.71
CA GLU A 64 -2.86 -0.31 -1.74
C GLU A 64 -3.69 -0.12 -0.46
N VAL A 65 -3.43 0.96 0.27
CA VAL A 65 -4.17 1.32 1.48
C VAL A 65 -5.16 2.44 1.18
N LYS A 66 -6.34 2.35 1.79
CA LYS A 66 -7.32 3.44 1.76
C LYS A 66 -7.83 3.70 3.16
N ARG A 67 -7.97 4.97 3.52
CA ARG A 67 -8.53 5.36 4.81
C ARG A 67 -9.94 4.80 5.04
N ASP A 68 -10.77 4.80 4.00
CA ASP A 68 -12.14 4.27 4.07
C ASP A 68 -12.60 3.72 2.73
N LEU A 69 -12.66 2.39 2.62
CA LEU A 69 -13.07 1.70 1.39
C LEU A 69 -14.57 1.78 1.09
N ARG A 70 -15.42 2.29 2.01
CA ARG A 70 -16.88 2.32 1.79
C ARG A 70 -17.36 3.54 1.03
N LYS A 71 -16.50 4.54 0.83
CA LYS A 71 -16.92 5.81 0.23
C LYS A 71 -16.92 5.70 -1.29
N GLY A 72 -18.09 5.83 -1.89
CA GLY A 72 -18.25 6.00 -3.34
C GLY A 72 -17.46 4.98 -4.16
N LYS A 73 -16.63 5.49 -5.07
CA LYS A 73 -15.80 4.69 -5.98
C LYS A 73 -14.41 4.34 -5.44
N ILE A 74 -14.08 4.70 -4.19
CA ILE A 74 -12.71 4.52 -3.64
C ILE A 74 -12.23 3.08 -3.78
N LYS A 75 -13.07 2.09 -3.46
CA LYS A 75 -12.69 0.68 -3.57
C LYS A 75 -12.44 0.26 -5.03
N SER A 76 -13.32 0.62 -5.95
CA SER A 76 -13.15 0.24 -7.36
C SER A 76 -11.94 0.92 -7.99
N GLU A 77 -11.73 2.21 -7.70
CA GLU A 77 -10.57 2.97 -8.15
C GLU A 77 -9.26 2.40 -7.60
N ALA A 78 -9.23 2.02 -6.31
CA ALA A 78 -8.06 1.37 -5.71
C ALA A 78 -7.77 -0.01 -6.34
N VAL A 79 -8.80 -0.77 -6.70
CA VAL A 79 -8.63 -2.06 -7.41
C VAL A 79 -8.05 -1.83 -8.81
N GLU A 80 -8.56 -0.85 -9.56
CA GLU A 80 -8.04 -0.49 -10.88
C GLU A 80 -6.59 0.00 -10.81
N GLN A 81 -6.25 0.79 -9.79
CA GLN A 81 -4.88 1.25 -9.52
C GLN A 81 -3.95 0.06 -9.24
N LEU A 82 -4.34 -0.84 -8.34
CA LEU A 82 -3.55 -2.01 -7.99
C LEU A 82 -3.36 -2.96 -9.18
N ALA A 83 -4.42 -3.20 -9.96
CA ALA A 83 -4.35 -4.03 -11.16
C ALA A 83 -3.37 -3.47 -12.19
N GLY A 84 -3.46 -2.16 -12.48
CA GLY A 84 -2.55 -1.51 -13.41
C GLY A 84 -1.09 -1.55 -12.95
N TYR A 85 -0.85 -1.52 -11.64
CA TYR A 85 0.50 -1.71 -11.09
C TYR A 85 1.03 -3.13 -11.30
N VAL A 86 0.22 -4.13 -10.98
CA VAL A 86 0.58 -5.54 -11.16
C VAL A 86 0.89 -5.82 -12.63
N GLU A 87 0.05 -5.36 -13.56
CA GLU A 87 0.28 -5.49 -15.01
C GLU A 87 1.61 -4.84 -15.44
N LEU A 88 1.90 -3.63 -14.95
CA LEU A 88 3.16 -2.95 -15.24
C LEU A 88 4.38 -3.74 -14.74
N ARG A 89 4.33 -4.25 -13.50
CA ARG A 89 5.41 -5.05 -12.92
C ARG A 89 5.62 -6.37 -13.65
N MET A 90 4.52 -7.02 -14.03
CA MET A 90 4.58 -8.24 -14.84
C MET A 90 5.21 -8.01 -16.22
N ALA A 91 5.05 -6.83 -16.81
CA ALA A 91 5.67 -6.49 -18.10
C ALA A 91 7.16 -6.14 -17.99
N GLN A 92 7.67 -5.83 -16.79
CA GLN A 92 9.06 -5.46 -16.53
C GLN A 92 9.93 -6.62 -16.03
N THR A 93 9.33 -7.78 -15.72
CA THR A 93 10.00 -8.99 -15.23
C THR A 93 10.12 -10.02 -16.35
#